data_AF-A0A5K1GRR6-F1
#
_entry.id   AF-A0A5K1GRR6-F1
#
_cell.length_a   1.000
_cell.length_b   1.000
_cell.length_c   1.000
_cell.angle_alpha   90.00
_cell.angle_beta   90.00
_cell.angle_gamma   90.00
#
_symmetry.space_group_name_H-M   'P 1'
#
loop_
_entity.id
_entity.type
_entity.pdbx_description
1 polymer ?
#
loop_
_entity_poly.entity_id
_entity_poly.type
_entity_poly.pdbx_seq_one_letter_code
_entity_poly.pdbx_strand_id
1 'polypeptide(L)' 'VTAQDISTMIRCGQRSIIFLINNGGYTIEVEIHDGPYNVIKNWNYSGLVDAIHNGEGKCWTTK' A
#
# COMPACT_ATOMS: atom_id res chain seq x y z
N VAL A 1 -8.98 3.49 1.61
CA VAL A 1 -8.27 4.42 0.70
C VAL A 1 -7.58 5.48 1.53
N THR A 2 -6.24 5.46 1.62
CA THR A 2 -5.43 6.41 2.44
C THR A 2 -3.92 6.31 2.13
N ALA A 3 -3.54 5.77 0.96
CA ALA A 3 -2.14 5.40 0.69
C ALA A 3 -1.17 6.60 0.73
N GLN A 4 -1.66 7.82 0.47
CA GLN A 4 -0.88 9.05 0.48
C GLN A 4 -0.36 9.45 1.86
N ASP A 5 -0.98 8.99 2.95
CA ASP A 5 -0.58 9.35 4.32
C ASP A 5 0.78 8.74 4.71
N ILE A 6 1.25 7.74 3.97
CA ILE A 6 2.62 7.23 4.06
C ILE A 6 3.64 8.35 3.83
N SER A 7 3.34 9.34 2.99
CA SER A 7 4.20 10.53 2.79
C SER A 7 4.41 11.31 4.10
N THR A 8 3.38 11.43 4.94
CA THR A 8 3.47 12.07 6.24
C THR A 8 4.33 11.25 7.19
N MET A 9 4.20 9.91 7.17
CA MET A 9 5.04 9.03 7.98
C MET A 9 6.53 9.21 7.64
N ILE A 10 6.86 9.23 6.34
CA ILE A 10 8.23 9.45 5.84
C ILE A 10 8.73 10.85 6.22
N ARG A 11 7.94 11.90 5.94
CA ARG A 11 8.29 13.30 6.26
C ARG A 11 8.60 13.50 7.75
N CYS A 12 7.84 12.84 8.62
CA CYS A 12 8.00 12.97 10.07
C CYS A 12 9.05 12.00 10.64
N GLY A 13 9.77 11.24 9.81
CA GLY A 13 10.81 10.32 10.26
C GLY A 13 10.29 9.15 11.11
N GLN A 14 9.03 8.75 10.94
CA GLN A 14 8.44 7.64 11.67
C GLN A 14 9.10 6.31 11.28
N ARG A 15 9.31 5.43 12.26
CA ARG A 15 9.93 4.09 12.06
C ARG A 15 8.87 3.00 11.94
N SER A 16 7.87 3.22 11.09
CA SER A 16 6.76 2.30 10.89
C SER A 16 7.21 1.06 10.10
N ILE A 17 6.72 -0.11 10.50
CA ILE A 17 6.83 -1.35 9.71
C ILE A 17 5.44 -1.66 9.18
N ILE A 18 5.29 -1.67 7.85
CA ILE A 18 4.00 -1.88 7.19
C ILE A 18 4.02 -3.23 6.47
N PHE A 19 3.11 -4.12 6.86
CA PHE A 19 2.81 -5.34 6.12
C PHE A 19 1.60 -5.08 5.23
N LEU A 20 1.80 -5.09 3.92
CA LEU A 20 0.73 -5.00 2.96
C LEU A 20 0.33 -6.40 2.48
N ILE A 21 -0.93 -6.77 2.73
CA ILE A 21 -1.49 -8.02 2.20
C ILE A 21 -2.07 -7.74 0.82
N ASN A 22 -1.34 -8.14 -0.23
CA ASN A 22 -1.80 -8.01 -1.60
C ASN A 22 -2.45 -9.31 -2.09
N ASN A 23 -3.77 -9.41 -1.92
CA ASN A 23 -4.62 -10.52 -2.34
C ASN A 23 -5.41 -10.23 -3.64
N GLY A 24 -5.14 -9.10 -4.31
CA GLY A 24 -5.72 -8.77 -5.62
C GLY A 24 -7.16 -8.24 -5.61
N GLY A 25 -7.77 -7.97 -4.46
CA GLY A 25 -9.16 -7.53 -4.38
C GLY A 25 -9.71 -7.39 -2.97
N TYR A 26 -11.03 -7.27 -2.86
CA TYR A 26 -11.72 -7.27 -1.58
C TYR A 26 -12.10 -8.69 -1.15
N THR A 27 -11.12 -9.47 -0.67
CA THR A 27 -11.33 -10.88 -0.30
C THR A 27 -12.48 -11.09 0.70
N ILE A 28 -12.61 -10.23 1.71
CA ILE A 28 -13.71 -10.35 2.69
C ILE A 28 -15.07 -10.26 1.99
N GLU A 29 -15.23 -9.34 1.03
CA GLU A 29 -16.48 -9.17 0.30
C GLU A 29 -16.75 -10.34 -0.64
N VAL A 30 -15.72 -10.95 -1.24
CA VAL A 30 -15.89 -12.18 -2.05
C VAL A 30 -16.50 -13.32 -1.22
N GLU A 31 -16.07 -13.47 0.03
CA GLU A 31 -16.60 -14.50 0.96
C GLU A 31 -18.00 -14.17 1.51
N ILE A 32 -18.45 -12.91 1.43
CA ILE A 32 -19.80 -12.50 1.85
C ILE A 32 -20.76 -12.53 0.66
N HIS A 33 -20.37 -11.91 -0.45
CA HIS A 33 -21.13 -11.79 -1.68
C HIS A 33 -20.22 -11.43 -2.86
N ASP A 34 -19.93 -12.43 -3.71
CA ASP A 34 -19.03 -12.24 -4.84
C ASP A 34 -19.64 -11.33 -5.94
N GLY A 35 -18.77 -10.62 -6.66
CA GLY A 35 -19.17 -9.72 -7.74
C GLY A 35 -18.04 -8.90 -8.34
N PRO A 36 -18.26 -8.30 -9.53
CA PRO A 36 -17.22 -7.59 -10.28
C PRO A 36 -16.68 -6.34 -9.57
N TYR A 37 -17.41 -5.79 -8.60
CA TYR A 37 -16.99 -4.64 -7.78
C TYR A 37 -15.91 -5.00 -6.74
N ASN A 38 -15.63 -6.29 -6.52
CA ASN A 38 -14.56 -6.75 -5.63
C ASN A 38 -13.18 -6.75 -6.32
N VAL A 39 -13.16 -6.63 -7.65
CA VAL A 39 -11.93 -6.59 -8.45
C VAL A 39 -11.36 -5.19 -8.45
N ILE A 40 -10.13 -5.05 -7.97
CA ILE A 40 -9.43 -3.76 -7.94
C ILE A 40 -8.24 -3.76 -8.90
N LYS A 41 -7.83 -2.57 -9.34
CA LYS A 41 -6.60 -2.43 -10.11
C LYS A 41 -5.39 -2.65 -9.20
N ASN A 42 -4.66 -3.74 -9.43
CA ASN A 42 -3.41 -4.02 -8.71
C ASN A 42 -2.33 -2.97 -9.01
N TRP A 43 -1.57 -2.58 -7.99
CA TRP A 43 -0.51 -1.57 -8.09
C TRP A 43 0.87 -2.19 -7.82
N ASN A 44 1.92 -1.49 -8.23
CA ASN A 44 3.27 -1.76 -7.72
C ASN A 44 3.44 -1.05 -6.36
N TYR A 45 2.99 -1.69 -5.28
CA TYR A 45 2.93 -1.05 -3.97
C TYR A 45 4.30 -0.70 -3.38
N SER A 46 5.33 -1.53 -3.59
CA SER A 46 6.70 -1.18 -3.21
C SER A 46 7.18 0.05 -4.01
N GLY A 47 6.91 0.06 -5.31
CA GLY A 47 7.25 1.19 -6.19
C GLY A 47 6.52 2.49 -5.84
N LEU A 48 5.29 2.41 -5.29
CA LEU A 48 4.60 3.60 -4.77
C LEU A 48 5.37 4.22 -3.61
N VAL A 49 5.85 3.40 -2.68
CA VAL A 49 6.62 3.87 -1.53
C VAL A 49 7.96 4.45 -1.99
N ASP A 50 8.65 3.82 -2.94
CA ASP A 50 9.89 4.34 -3.53
C ASP A 50 9.65 5.70 -4.22
N ALA A 51 8.52 5.86 -4.93
CA ALA A 51 8.14 7.12 -5.58
C ALA A 51 7.83 8.24 -4.58
N ILE A 52 7.12 7.93 -3.48
CA ILE A 52 6.83 8.91 -2.42
C ILE A 52 8.11 9.30 -1.68
N HIS A 53 9.01 8.36 -1.45
CA HIS A 53 10.29 8.58 -0.79
C HIS A 53 11.17 9.59 -1.54
N ASN A 54 11.10 9.61 -2.89
CA ASN A 54 11.79 10.59 -3.74
C ASN A 54 13.31 10.72 -3.45
N GLY A 55 13.95 9.64 -2.97
CA GLY A 55 15.36 9.62 -2.59
C GLY A 55 15.70 10.38 -1.29
N GLU A 56 14.71 10.86 -0.55
CA GLU A 56 14.90 11.64 0.68
C GLU A 56 14.40 10.89 1.93
N GLY A 57 15.29 10.71 2.91
CA GLY A 57 14.99 10.02 4.17
C GLY A 57 15.46 8.57 4.21
N LYS A 58 14.91 7.78 5.13
CA LYS A 58 15.28 6.37 5.35
C LYS A 58 14.06 5.49 5.07
N CYS A 59 14.01 4.91 3.88
CA CYS A 59 12.93 4.04 3.45
C CYS A 59 13.50 2.76 2.81
N TRP A 60 12.89 1.62 3.11
CA TRP A 60 13.26 0.34 2.53
C TRP A 60 11.99 -0.42 2.17
N THR A 61 11.99 -1.00 0.98
CA THR A 61 10.89 -1.81 0.47
C THR A 61 11.43 -3.18 0.06
N THR A 62 10.63 -4.22 0.26
CA THR A 62 10.92 -5.59 -0.19
C THR A 62 9.62 -6.24 -0.68
N LYS A 63 9.74 -7.25 -1.53
CA LYS A 63 8.61 -8.04 -2.06
C LYS A 63 8.66 -9.46 -1.50
#